data_AF-A0A7Z2GH23-F1
#
_entry.id   AF-A0A7Z2GH23-F1
#
_cell.length_a   1.000
_cell.length_b   1.000
_cell.length_c   1.000
_cell.angle_alpha   90.00
_cell.angle_beta   90.00
_cell.angle_gamma   90.00
#
_symmetry.space_group_name_H-M   'P 1'
#
loop_
_entity.id
_entity.type
_entity.pdbx_description
1 polymer ?
#
loop_
_entity_poly.entity_id
_entity_poly.type
_entity_poly.pdbx_seq_one_letter_code
_entity_poly.pdbx_strand_id
1 'polypeptide(L)'
;MDRGLSDEQKRNAASAGCTGPGVTFHPLTPGSESLPSTVPQCDLTGLYNDGFEDVAAHMTALDAVVTIDSAPLHLGGALGVPVIGMLDHVSQWAWGTGESQRWYDSVTMVRQPKPGDWQSVIKRVASRLQALTVERQTKIGLT
;
A
#
# COMPACT_ATOMS: atom_id res chain seq x y z
N MET A 1 -17.38 -2.49 -11.87
CA MET A 1 -16.95 -3.89 -11.90
C MET A 1 -16.30 -4.17 -10.56
N ASP A 2 -17.02 -4.85 -9.68
CA ASP A 2 -16.45 -5.38 -8.44
C ASP A 2 -15.72 -6.67 -8.80
N ARG A 3 -14.39 -6.60 -8.85
CA ARG A 3 -13.54 -7.78 -8.92
C ARG A 3 -12.46 -7.64 -7.86
N GLY A 4 -12.90 -7.60 -6.59
CA GLY A 4 -12.03 -7.96 -5.49
C GLY A 4 -11.50 -9.40 -5.64
N LEU A 5 -10.60 -9.81 -4.74
CA LEU A 5 -10.02 -11.15 -4.71
C LEU A 5 -11.04 -12.25 -5.05
N SER A 6 -10.65 -13.18 -5.94
CA SER A 6 -11.41 -14.39 -6.20
C SER A 6 -11.62 -15.17 -4.89
N ASP A 7 -12.68 -15.98 -4.82
CA ASP A 7 -12.94 -16.77 -3.61
C ASP A 7 -11.78 -17.74 -3.29
N GLU A 8 -11.02 -18.14 -4.31
CA GLU A 8 -9.79 -18.90 -4.16
C GLU A 8 -8.68 -18.07 -3.51
N GLN A 9 -8.44 -16.85 -3.99
CA GLN A 9 -7.45 -15.95 -3.41
C GLN A 9 -7.82 -15.58 -1.95
N LYS A 10 -9.11 -15.37 -1.63
CA LYS A 10 -9.58 -15.13 -0.27
C LYS A 10 -9.33 -16.34 0.65
N ARG A 11 -9.62 -17.56 0.18
CA ARG A 11 -9.35 -18.80 0.94
C ARG A 11 -7.85 -19.00 1.16
N ASN A 12 -7.04 -18.73 0.15
CA ASN A 12 -5.58 -18.86 0.22
C ASN A 12 -4.98 -17.85 1.22
N ALA A 13 -5.43 -16.59 1.20
CA ALA A 13 -5.01 -15.58 2.17
C ALA A 13 -5.39 -15.93 3.62
N ALA A 14 -6.61 -16.48 3.83
CA ALA A 14 -7.03 -16.96 5.14
C ALA A 14 -6.21 -18.17 5.62
N SER A 15 -5.85 -19.09 4.72
CA SER A 15 -5.01 -20.25 5.03
C SER A 15 -3.54 -19.89 5.32
N ALA A 16 -3.06 -18.75 4.81
CA ALA A 16 -1.69 -18.27 5.01
C ALA A 16 -1.49 -17.52 6.34
N GLY A 17 -2.50 -17.42 7.20
CA GLY A 17 -2.39 -16.77 8.51
C GLY A 17 -2.22 -15.25 8.44
N CYS A 18 -2.62 -14.64 7.33
CA CYS A 18 -2.35 -13.24 7.02
C CYS A 18 -3.28 -12.23 7.71
N THR A 19 -4.17 -12.71 8.57
CA THR A 19 -5.13 -11.91 9.31
C THR A 19 -4.89 -12.08 10.80
N GLY A 20 -4.54 -11.00 11.50
CA GLY A 20 -4.27 -11.00 12.94
C GLY A 20 -4.29 -9.60 13.53
N PRO A 21 -4.30 -9.46 14.87
CA PRO A 21 -4.23 -8.16 15.52
C PRO A 21 -2.87 -7.49 15.26
N GLY A 22 -2.87 -6.20 14.92
CA GLY A 22 -1.66 -5.41 14.69
C GLY A 22 -1.45 -5.03 13.22
N VAL A 23 -0.20 -4.77 12.84
CA VAL A 23 0.20 -4.41 11.47
C VAL A 23 0.90 -5.60 10.82
N THR A 24 0.38 -6.03 9.66
CA THR A 24 1.00 -7.05 8.81
C THR A 24 1.41 -6.41 7.48
N PHE A 25 2.66 -6.63 7.06
CA PHE A 25 3.17 -6.13 5.78
C PHE A 25 2.96 -7.16 4.67
N HIS A 26 2.57 -6.69 3.49
CA HIS A 26 2.35 -7.54 2.32
C HIS A 26 3.26 -7.06 1.19
N PRO A 27 4.30 -7.83 0.80
CA PRO A 27 5.02 -7.53 -0.43
C PRO A 27 4.08 -7.69 -1.63
N LEU A 28 4.14 -6.73 -2.56
CA LEU A 28 3.29 -6.70 -3.75
C LEU A 28 4.04 -7.02 -5.04
N THR A 29 5.37 -7.03 -5.01
CA THR A 29 6.22 -7.28 -6.18
C THR A 29 6.92 -8.64 -6.03
N PRO A 30 6.66 -9.62 -6.91
CA PRO A 30 7.36 -10.91 -6.88
C PRO A 30 8.88 -10.76 -7.00
N GLY A 31 9.62 -11.62 -6.32
CA GLY A 31 11.08 -11.67 -6.39
C GLY A 31 11.79 -10.54 -5.64
N SER A 32 11.08 -9.71 -4.88
CA SER A 32 11.71 -8.83 -3.89
C SER A 32 12.30 -9.66 -2.74
N GLU A 33 13.41 -9.20 -2.16
CA GLU A 33 13.91 -9.78 -0.91
C GLU A 33 12.83 -9.72 0.17
N SER A 34 12.67 -10.82 0.91
CA SER A 34 11.73 -10.85 2.03
C SER A 34 12.18 -9.86 3.11
N LEU A 35 11.21 -9.26 3.80
CA LEU A 35 11.52 -8.41 4.94
C LEU A 35 12.22 -9.27 6.02
N PRO A 36 13.04 -8.65 6.90
CA PRO A 36 13.58 -9.36 8.05
C PRO A 36 12.49 -10.11 8.81
N SER A 37 12.79 -11.29 9.35
CA SER A 37 11.82 -12.14 10.07
C SER A 37 11.19 -11.48 11.30
N THR A 38 11.76 -10.37 11.77
CA THR A 38 11.22 -9.55 12.86
C THR A 38 10.03 -8.69 12.45
N VAL A 39 9.79 -8.52 11.14
CA VAL A 39 8.64 -7.78 10.62
C VAL A 39 7.50 -8.76 10.36
N PRO A 40 6.32 -8.58 10.99
CA PRO A 40 5.14 -9.39 10.66
C PRO A 40 4.78 -9.17 9.20
N GLN A 41 4.91 -10.22 8.39
CA GLN A 41 4.65 -10.14 6.96
C GLN A 41 3.86 -11.35 6.47
N CYS A 42 3.05 -11.12 5.44
CA CYS A 42 2.33 -12.13 4.70
C CYS A 42 2.73 -12.02 3.23
N ASP A 43 3.58 -12.93 2.78
CA ASP A 43 4.01 -12.99 1.39
C ASP A 43 3.11 -13.94 0.58
N LEU A 44 2.21 -13.35 -0.21
CA LEU A 44 1.36 -14.08 -1.16
C LEU A 44 1.91 -14.06 -2.59
N THR A 45 3.07 -13.44 -2.83
CA THR A 45 3.59 -13.24 -4.20
C THR A 45 3.93 -14.55 -4.90
N GLY A 46 4.26 -15.60 -4.13
CA GLY A 46 4.43 -16.97 -4.66
C GLY A 46 3.16 -17.62 -5.20
N LEU A 47 1.98 -17.02 -4.95
CA LEU A 47 0.69 -17.47 -5.47
C LEU A 47 0.27 -16.72 -6.74
N TYR A 48 1.04 -15.74 -7.21
CA TYR A 48 0.69 -14.97 -8.40
C TYR A 48 0.93 -15.81 -9.66
N ASN A 49 -0.07 -15.91 -10.52
CA ASN A 49 -0.05 -16.63 -11.78
C ASN A 49 -0.40 -15.74 -12.99
N ASP A 50 -1.09 -14.62 -12.75
CA ASP A 50 -1.67 -13.74 -13.75
C ASP A 50 -1.01 -12.34 -13.74
N GLY A 51 0.20 -12.20 -13.20
CA GLY A 51 0.98 -10.95 -13.32
C GLY A 51 0.37 -9.76 -12.58
N PHE A 52 0.10 -8.65 -13.28
CA PHE A 52 -0.40 -7.41 -12.67
C PHE A 52 -1.83 -7.54 -12.15
N GLU A 53 -2.60 -8.46 -12.69
CA GLU A 53 -3.96 -8.77 -12.29
C GLU A 53 -3.99 -9.30 -10.84
N ASP A 54 -3.04 -10.15 -10.46
CA ASP A 54 -2.91 -10.62 -9.08
C ASP A 54 -2.46 -9.51 -8.13
N VAL A 55 -1.54 -8.64 -8.59
CA VAL A 55 -1.12 -7.46 -7.81
C VAL A 55 -2.31 -6.55 -7.55
N ALA A 56 -3.12 -6.29 -8.58
CA ALA A 56 -4.33 -5.48 -8.47
C ALA A 56 -5.34 -6.11 -7.50
N ALA A 57 -5.60 -7.41 -7.64
CA ALA A 57 -6.49 -8.14 -6.75
C ALA A 57 -6.02 -8.07 -5.29
N HIS A 58 -4.72 -8.29 -5.04
CA HIS A 58 -4.13 -8.18 -3.71
C HIS A 58 -4.26 -6.76 -3.14
N MET A 59 -3.94 -5.72 -3.93
CA MET A 59 -4.09 -4.32 -3.51
C MET A 59 -5.51 -3.97 -3.07
N THR A 60 -6.54 -4.47 -3.77
CA THR A 60 -7.94 -4.18 -3.41
C THR A 60 -8.38 -4.77 -2.07
N ALA A 61 -7.62 -5.72 -1.53
CA ALA A 61 -7.90 -6.33 -0.23
C ALA A 61 -7.13 -5.68 0.93
N LEU A 62 -6.14 -4.84 0.65
CA LEU A 62 -5.34 -4.17 1.67
C LEU A 62 -6.05 -2.94 2.23
N ASP A 63 -5.74 -2.58 3.48
CA ASP A 63 -6.14 -1.31 4.09
C ASP A 63 -5.57 -0.10 3.35
N ALA A 64 -4.30 -0.19 2.97
CA ALA A 64 -3.57 0.83 2.25
C ALA A 64 -2.33 0.23 1.59
N VAL A 65 -1.84 0.90 0.54
CA VAL A 65 -0.54 0.62 -0.10
C VAL A 65 0.43 1.75 0.26
N VAL A 66 1.61 1.41 0.78
CA VAL A 66 2.71 2.36 0.97
C VAL A 66 3.79 2.04 -0.05
N THR A 67 4.18 3.01 -0.86
CA THR A 67 5.19 2.80 -1.91
C THR A 67 5.90 4.10 -2.29
N ILE A 68 6.94 4.00 -3.11
CA ILE A 68 7.57 5.11 -3.82
C ILE A 68 6.94 5.30 -5.21
N ASP A 69 7.40 6.30 -5.96
CA ASP A 69 7.05 6.51 -7.38
C ASP A 69 7.47 5.31 -8.25
N SER A 70 6.55 4.36 -8.38
CA SER A 70 6.77 3.04 -8.98
C SER A 70 5.45 2.45 -9.49
N ALA A 71 5.51 1.31 -10.18
CA ALA A 71 4.30 0.68 -10.73
C ALA A 71 3.16 0.47 -9.69
N PRO A 72 3.44 0.05 -8.44
CA PRO A 72 2.40 -0.03 -7.40
C PRO A 72 1.65 1.26 -7.12
N LEU A 73 2.31 2.43 -7.23
CA LEU A 73 1.68 3.72 -6.98
C LEU A 73 0.61 4.01 -8.04
N HIS A 74 0.99 3.84 -9.30
CA HIS A 74 0.11 4.11 -10.43
C HIS A 74 -1.02 3.10 -10.54
N LEU A 75 -0.74 1.82 -10.30
CA LEU A 75 -1.78 0.78 -10.28
C LEU A 75 -2.78 1.02 -9.15
N GLY A 76 -2.30 1.27 -7.92
CA GLY A 76 -3.18 1.55 -6.79
C GLY A 76 -4.01 2.82 -6.99
N GLY A 77 -3.40 3.87 -7.54
CA GLY A 77 -4.11 5.10 -7.90
C GLY A 77 -5.18 4.89 -8.96
N ALA A 78 -4.92 4.10 -10.00
CA ALA A 78 -5.89 3.76 -11.03
C ALA A 78 -7.05 2.88 -10.51
N LEU A 79 -6.77 2.01 -9.53
CA LEU A 79 -7.78 1.18 -8.86
C LEU A 79 -8.62 1.96 -7.83
N GLY A 80 -8.19 3.16 -7.45
CA GLY A 80 -8.86 3.98 -6.43
C GLY A 80 -8.70 3.44 -5.01
N VAL A 81 -7.74 2.54 -4.76
CA VAL A 81 -7.43 2.07 -3.40
C VAL A 81 -6.61 3.11 -2.65
N PRO A 82 -6.65 3.16 -1.30
CA PRO A 82 -5.82 4.09 -0.54
C PRO A 82 -4.32 3.84 -0.76
N VAL A 83 -3.62 4.84 -1.29
CA VAL A 83 -2.16 4.78 -1.51
C VAL A 83 -1.47 5.95 -0.80
N ILE A 84 -0.36 5.66 -0.12
CA ILE A 84 0.56 6.66 0.42
C ILE A 84 1.86 6.60 -0.38
N GLY A 85 2.09 7.60 -1.24
CA GLY A 85 3.27 7.71 -2.07
C GLY A 85 4.39 8.50 -1.37
N MET A 86 5.52 7.85 -1.16
CA MET A 86 6.72 8.44 -0.58
C MET A 86 7.59 9.02 -1.70
N LEU A 87 7.80 10.34 -1.69
CA LEU A 87 8.54 11.05 -2.72
C LEU A 87 9.89 11.57 -2.19
N ASP A 88 10.93 11.41 -3.02
CA ASP A 88 12.21 12.10 -2.84
C ASP A 88 12.04 13.62 -2.79
N HIS A 89 13.05 14.32 -2.27
CA HIS A 89 13.03 15.78 -2.27
C HIS A 89 12.95 16.34 -3.69
N VAL A 90 13.73 15.77 -4.61
CA VAL A 90 13.70 16.04 -6.04
C VAL A 90 13.17 14.80 -6.75
N SER A 91 11.89 14.80 -7.09
CA SER A 91 11.24 13.70 -7.82
C SER A 91 11.09 14.02 -9.30
N GLN A 92 10.49 13.10 -10.06
CA GLN A 92 10.07 13.39 -11.43
C GLN A 92 9.22 14.67 -11.49
N TRP A 93 9.33 15.38 -12.60
CA TRP A 93 8.70 16.68 -12.80
C TRP A 93 7.17 16.64 -12.74
N ALA A 94 6.53 15.49 -13.06
CA ALA A 94 5.07 15.39 -13.08
C ALA A 94 4.42 15.50 -11.68
N TRP A 95 5.19 15.32 -10.61
CA TRP A 95 4.74 15.51 -9.23
C TRP A 95 4.92 16.93 -8.71
N GLY A 96 5.53 17.82 -9.49
CA GLY A 96 5.85 19.19 -9.07
C GLY A 96 6.75 19.23 -7.82
N THR A 97 6.69 20.35 -7.10
CA THR A 97 7.53 20.60 -5.90
C THR A 97 6.80 20.40 -4.58
N GLY A 98 5.47 20.25 -4.63
CA GLY A 98 4.62 20.03 -3.46
C GLY A 98 4.25 18.55 -3.27
N GLU A 99 3.22 18.34 -2.46
CA GLU A 99 2.60 17.03 -2.21
C GLU A 99 1.20 16.92 -2.82
N SER A 100 0.67 18.01 -3.38
CA SER A 100 -0.57 17.99 -4.15
C SER A 100 -0.32 17.45 -5.55
N GLN A 101 -1.22 16.60 -6.04
CA GLN A 101 -1.18 16.01 -7.38
C GLN A 101 -2.59 15.99 -8.00
N ARG A 102 -2.68 15.83 -9.33
CA ARG A 102 -3.96 15.89 -10.08
C ARG A 102 -4.35 14.57 -10.74
N TRP A 103 -3.61 13.51 -10.49
CA TRP A 103 -3.68 12.24 -11.21
C TRP A 103 -4.63 11.24 -10.55
N TYR A 104 -4.59 11.12 -9.21
CA TYR A 104 -5.28 10.05 -8.49
C TYR A 104 -5.88 10.53 -7.18
N ASP A 105 -7.21 10.55 -7.07
CA ASP A 105 -7.88 11.04 -5.85
C ASP A 105 -7.57 10.19 -4.61
N SER A 106 -7.26 8.90 -4.79
CA SER A 106 -6.95 7.97 -3.69
C SER A 106 -5.49 8.01 -3.21
N VAL A 107 -4.62 8.78 -3.87
CA VAL A 107 -3.18 8.84 -3.56
C VAL A 107 -2.85 10.08 -2.74
N THR A 108 -2.32 9.85 -1.54
CA THR A 108 -1.72 10.90 -0.69
C THR A 108 -0.20 10.86 -0.83
N MET A 109 0.43 11.99 -1.18
CA MET A 109 1.89 12.07 -1.26
C MET A 109 2.51 12.57 0.05
N VAL A 110 3.68 12.03 0.39
CA VAL A 110 4.53 12.50 1.47
C VAL A 110 5.93 12.69 0.91
N ARG A 111 6.37 13.93 0.81
CA ARG A 111 7.65 14.32 0.22
C ARG A 111 8.70 14.53 1.29
N GLN A 112 9.93 14.14 0.99
CA GLN A 112 11.09 14.52 1.79
C GLN A 112 11.23 16.05 1.88
N PRO A 113 11.29 16.64 3.09
CA PRO A 113 11.46 18.09 3.24
C PRO A 113 12.85 18.56 2.78
N LYS A 114 13.84 17.66 2.84
CA LYS A 114 15.21 17.85 2.33
C LYS A 114 15.78 16.50 1.88
N PRO A 115 16.79 16.48 0.99
CA PRO A 115 17.37 15.23 0.51
C PRO A 115 17.83 14.33 1.67
N GLY A 116 17.40 13.07 1.64
CA GLY A 116 17.79 12.05 2.63
C GLY A 116 17.01 12.07 3.94
N ASP A 117 16.10 13.03 4.17
CA ASP A 117 15.24 13.04 5.37
C ASP A 117 14.03 12.10 5.22
N TRP A 118 14.33 10.81 5.11
CA TRP A 118 13.31 9.74 5.10
C TRP A 118 12.67 9.54 6.46
N GLN A 119 13.35 9.90 7.56
CA GLN A 119 12.80 9.75 8.90
C GLN A 119 11.52 10.59 9.08
N SER A 120 11.53 11.83 8.59
CA SER A 120 10.35 12.71 8.60
C SER A 120 9.21 12.14 7.75
N VAL A 121 9.52 11.56 6.58
CA VAL A 121 8.53 10.91 5.71
C VAL A 121 7.89 9.72 6.42
N ILE A 122 8.71 8.80 6.95
CA ILE A 122 8.25 7.58 7.63
C ILE A 122 7.34 7.92 8.83
N LYS A 123 7.70 8.92 9.64
CA LYS A 123 6.85 9.38 10.75
C LYS A 123 5.46 9.82 10.27
N ARG A 124 5.41 10.60 9.19
CA ARG A 124 4.15 11.10 8.62
C ARG A 124 3.32 9.98 7.99
N VAL A 125 3.96 9.02 7.32
CA VAL A 125 3.31 7.81 6.79
C VAL A 125 2.69 6.99 7.93
N ALA A 126 3.44 6.76 9.02
CA ALA A 126 2.93 6.02 10.17
C ALA A 126 1.71 6.71 10.80
N SER A 127 1.75 8.03 10.99
CA SER A 127 0.58 8.79 11.48
C SER A 127 -0.62 8.70 10.54
N ARG A 128 -0.40 8.70 9.22
CA ARG A 128 -1.49 8.54 8.24
C ARG A 128 -2.10 7.15 8.26
N LEU A 129 -1.28 6.10 8.41
CA LEU A 129 -1.79 4.73 8.55
C LEU A 129 -2.66 4.58 9.80
N GLN A 130 -2.25 5.15 10.93
CA GLN A 130 -3.05 5.17 12.16
C GLN A 130 -4.41 5.86 11.95
N ALA A 131 -4.43 6.99 11.25
CA ALA A 131 -5.68 7.69 10.92
C ALA A 131 -6.60 6.85 10.03
N LEU A 132 -6.07 6.19 9.00
CA LEU A 132 -6.86 5.31 8.12
C LEU A 132 -7.48 4.14 8.88
N THR A 133 -6.77 3.56 9.85
CA THR A 133 -7.31 2.51 10.71
C THR A 133 -8.52 2.99 11.51
N VAL A 134 -8.43 4.18 12.12
CA VAL A 134 -9.54 4.77 12.88
C VAL A 134 -10.73 5.07 11.97
N GLU A 135 -10.50 5.70 10.81
CA GLU A 135 -11.55 5.99 9.82
C GLU A 135 -12.27 4.71 9.37
N ARG A 136 -11.51 3.62 9.13
CA ARG A 136 -12.07 2.32 8.75
C ARG A 136 -12.93 1.73 9.87
N GLN A 137 -12.44 1.75 11.12
CA GLN A 137 -13.17 1.26 12.30
C GLN A 137 -14.50 1.99 12.53
N THR A 138 -14.51 3.31 12.33
CA THR A 138 -15.74 4.11 12.41
C THR A 138 -16.72 3.72 11.30
N LYS A 139 -16.25 3.54 10.06
CA LYS A 139 -17.11 3.18 8.92
C LYS A 139 -17.77 1.81 9.06
N ILE A 140 -17.13 0.87 9.76
CA ILE A 140 -17.64 -0.48 10.03
C ILE A 140 -18.41 -0.61 11.35
N GLY A 141 -18.62 0.48 12.08
CA GLY A 141 -19.41 0.50 13.33
C GLY A 141 -18.76 -0.19 14.52
N LEU A 142 -17.42 -0.27 14.57
CA LEU A 142 -16.64 -0.96 15.60
C LEU A 142 -16.06 -0.01 16.68
N THR A 143 -16.72 1.13 16.93
CA THR A 143 -16.33 2.12 17.96
C THR A 143 -17.44 2.28 18.97
#